data_AF-A0A938QTK6-F1
#
_entry.id   AF-A0A938QTK6-F1
#
_cell.length_a   1.000
_cell.length_b   1.000
_cell.length_c   1.000
_cell.angle_alpha   90.00
_cell.angle_beta   90.00
_cell.angle_gamma   90.00
#
_symmetry.space_group_name_H-M   'P 1'
#
loop_
_entity.id
_entity.type
_entity.pdbx_description
1 polymer ?
#
loop_
_entity_poly.entity_id
_entity_poly.type
_entity_poly.pdbx_seq_one_letter_code
_entity_poly.pdbx_strand_id
1 'polypeptide(L)'
;MDVVVDLEHWRRAQRLLPILIDRFGVSFFVLEGGGLDDGRLARCAELAGDWIERRSGRAVDDGGRERLYRMLRDRVTERLAAGTPVRSR
;
A
#
# COMPACT_ATOMS: atom_id res chain seq x y z
N MET A 1 -14.55 -0.13 -23.67
CA MET A 1 -13.37 0.77 -23.61
C MET A 1 -12.84 0.70 -22.18
N ASP A 2 -12.55 -0.50 -21.68
CA ASP A 2 -12.60 -0.76 -20.22
C ASP A 2 -11.26 -1.22 -19.63
N VAL A 3 -10.48 -2.01 -20.37
CA VAL A 3 -9.24 -2.60 -19.84
C VAL A 3 -8.16 -1.53 -19.56
N VAL A 4 -8.11 -0.46 -20.38
CA VAL A 4 -7.14 0.62 -20.21
C VAL A 4 -7.42 1.43 -18.94
N VAL A 5 -8.70 1.65 -18.62
CA VAL A 5 -9.14 2.44 -17.46
C VAL A 5 -8.82 1.69 -16.16
N ASP A 6 -9.04 0.37 -16.12
CA ASP A 6 -8.68 -0.46 -14.96
C ASP A 6 -7.16 -0.50 -14.72
N LEU A 7 -6.35 -0.60 -15.79
CA LEU A 7 -4.90 -0.58 -15.68
C LEU A 7 -4.36 0.77 -15.18
N GLU A 8 -4.98 1.88 -15.56
CA GLU A 8 -4.59 3.21 -15.09
C GLU A 8 -4.88 3.38 -13.60
N HIS A 9 -6.08 3.00 -13.14
CA HIS A 9 -6.43 3.05 -11.73
C HIS A 9 -5.53 2.13 -10.89
N TRP A 10 -5.19 0.96 -11.41
CA TRP A 10 -4.25 0.05 -10.79
C TRP A 10 -2.86 0.67 -10.63
N ARG A 11 -2.31 1.27 -11.68
CA ARG A 11 -1.01 1.98 -11.63
C ARG A 11 -1.02 3.13 -10.63
N ARG A 12 -2.12 3.89 -10.56
CA ARG A 12 -2.27 4.98 -9.59
C ARG A 12 -2.32 4.46 -8.15
N ALA A 13 -3.00 3.34 -7.90
CA ALA A 13 -3.01 2.73 -6.57
C ALA A 13 -1.64 2.24 -6.13
N GLN A 14 -0.83 1.71 -7.06
CA GLN A 14 0.57 1.38 -6.74
C GLN A 14 1.39 2.61 -6.33
N ARG A 15 1.06 3.80 -6.85
CA ARG A 15 1.67 5.06 -6.41
C ARG A 15 1.15 5.54 -5.06
N LEU A 16 -0.04 5.11 -4.63
CA LEU A 16 -0.57 5.42 -3.29
C LEU A 16 0.18 4.69 -2.18
N LEU A 17 0.65 3.46 -2.43
CA LEU A 17 1.35 2.66 -1.43
C LEU A 17 2.55 3.40 -0.79
N PRO A 18 3.52 3.97 -1.54
CA PRO A 18 4.59 4.75 -0.93
C PRO A 18 4.09 6.03 -0.22
N ILE A 19 3.03 6.67 -0.72
CA ILE A 19 2.42 7.84 -0.05
C ILE A 19 1.86 7.45 1.33
N LEU A 20 1.21 6.29 1.44
CA LEU A 20 0.71 5.78 2.71
C LEU A 20 1.87 5.53 3.68
N ILE A 21 2.96 4.92 3.20
CA ILE A 21 4.15 4.70 4.03
C ILE A 21 4.76 6.04 4.49
N ASP A 22 4.87 7.02 3.60
CA ASP A 22 5.38 8.36 3.95
C ASP A 22 4.47 9.08 4.97
N ARG A 23 3.15 8.96 4.79
CA ARG A 23 2.15 9.65 5.62
C ARG A 23 2.07 9.10 7.05
N PHE A 24 2.16 7.79 7.21
CA PHE A 24 2.11 7.13 8.51
C PHE A 24 3.49 6.96 9.15
N GLY A 25 4.55 7.00 8.33
CA GLY A 25 5.90 6.64 8.75
C GLY A 25 6.12 5.13 8.73
N VAL A 26 7.35 4.70 8.48
CA VAL A 26 7.71 3.27 8.41
C VAL A 26 7.49 2.57 9.76
N SER A 27 7.74 3.26 10.89
CA SER A 27 7.53 2.73 12.24
C SER A 27 6.08 2.35 12.54
N PHE A 28 5.11 2.96 11.84
CA PHE A 28 3.71 2.56 11.96
C PHE A 28 3.50 1.09 11.59
N PHE A 29 4.28 0.54 10.66
CA PHE A 29 4.13 -0.84 10.19
C PHE A 29 4.92 -1.86 11.01
N VAL A 30 5.56 -1.43 12.10
CA VAL A 30 6.45 -2.27 12.90
C VAL A 30 5.85 -2.50 14.29
N LEU A 31 5.87 -3.74 14.76
CA LEU A 31 5.49 -4.14 16.11
C LEU A 31 6.58 -3.75 17.12
N GLU A 32 6.21 -3.51 18.37
CA GLU A 32 7.15 -3.11 19.43
C GLU A 32 8.29 -4.12 19.65
N GLY A 33 8.07 -5.42 19.36
CA GLY A 33 9.06 -6.48 19.48
C GLY A 33 9.98 -6.68 18.26
N GLY A 34 9.85 -5.86 17.22
CA GLY A 34 10.54 -6.05 15.96
C GLY A 34 9.83 -7.10 15.08
N GLY A 35 9.28 -6.66 13.96
CA GLY A 35 8.44 -7.46 13.08
C GLY A 35 7.40 -6.57 12.41
N LEU A 36 6.86 -6.99 11.28
CA LEU A 36 5.82 -6.22 10.60
C LEU A 36 4.45 -6.48 11.23
N ASP A 37 3.66 -5.42 11.39
CA ASP A 37 2.26 -5.51 11.81
C ASP A 37 1.38 -5.80 10.59
N ASP A 38 1.02 -7.07 10.41
CA ASP A 38 0.20 -7.54 9.30
C ASP A 38 -1.19 -6.89 9.26
N GLY A 39 -1.77 -6.56 10.43
CA GLY A 39 -3.07 -5.90 10.50
C GLY A 39 -3.00 -4.46 9.96
N ARG A 40 -1.94 -3.72 10.28
CA ARG A 40 -1.72 -2.36 9.77
C ARG A 40 -1.38 -2.36 8.28
N LEU A 41 -0.62 -3.34 7.82
CA LEU A 41 -0.34 -3.55 6.40
C LEU A 41 -1.63 -3.86 5.62
N ALA A 42 -2.44 -4.81 6.09
CA ALA A 42 -3.71 -5.18 5.48
C ALA A 42 -4.65 -3.97 5.39
N ARG A 43 -4.80 -3.21 6.48
CA ARG A 43 -5.61 -2.00 6.50
C ARG A 43 -5.17 -0.96 5.46
N CYS A 44 -3.86 -0.77 5.26
CA CYS A 44 -3.37 0.16 4.25
C CYS A 44 -3.58 -0.36 2.81
N ALA A 45 -3.48 -1.68 2.61
CA ALA A 45 -3.82 -2.30 1.33
C ALA A 45 -5.31 -2.16 1.00
N GLU A 46 -6.20 -2.34 2.00
CA GLU A 46 -7.64 -2.10 1.88
C GLU A 46 -7.94 -0.65 1.48
N LEU A 47 -7.30 0.34 2.13
CA LEU A 47 -7.48 1.76 1.76
C LEU A 47 -7.10 2.04 0.30
N ALA A 48 -6.06 1.39 -0.21
CA ALA A 48 -5.67 1.49 -1.62
C ALA A 48 -6.69 0.78 -2.54
N GLY A 49 -7.22 -0.37 -2.11
CA GLY A 49 -8.32 -1.09 -2.76
C GLY A 49 -9.57 -0.23 -2.89
N ASP A 50 -10.09 0.28 -1.77
CA ASP A 50 -11.27 1.16 -1.72
C ASP A 50 -11.11 2.43 -2.56
N TRP A 51 -9.88 2.94 -2.68
CA TRP A 51 -9.60 4.05 -3.57
C TRP A 51 -9.75 3.65 -5.04
N ILE A 52 -9.25 2.48 -5.45
CA ILE A 52 -9.44 1.95 -6.80
C ILE A 52 -10.94 1.79 -7.06
N GLU A 53 -11.67 1.13 -6.16
CA GLU A 53 -13.10 0.86 -6.33
C GLU A 53 -13.90 2.15 -6.56
N ARG A 54 -13.63 3.18 -5.75
CA ARG A 54 -14.28 4.50 -5.91
C ARG A 54 -13.94 5.20 -7.21
N ARG A 55 -12.79 4.90 -7.82
CA ARG A 55 -12.33 5.56 -9.06
C ARG A 55 -12.70 4.78 -10.32
N SER A 56 -12.64 3.46 -10.28
CA SER A 56 -13.02 2.57 -11.39
C SER A 56 -14.53 2.29 -11.42
N GLY A 57 -15.23 2.45 -10.30
CA GLY A 57 -16.62 1.99 -10.16
C GLY A 57 -16.75 0.46 -10.11
N ARG A 58 -15.65 -0.27 -9.90
CA ARG A 58 -15.57 -1.73 -9.91
C ARG A 58 -14.94 -2.23 -8.63
N ALA A 59 -15.50 -3.28 -8.04
CA ALA A 59 -14.93 -3.92 -6.86
C ALA A 59 -13.54 -4.50 -7.15
N VAL A 60 -12.62 -4.36 -6.20
CA VAL A 60 -11.32 -5.02 -6.23
C VAL A 60 -11.48 -6.35 -5.51
N ASP A 61 -11.22 -7.43 -6.22
CA ASP A 61 -11.28 -8.77 -5.67
C ASP A 61 -10.19 -9.02 -4.60
N ASP A 62 -10.34 -10.13 -3.88
CA ASP A 62 -9.40 -10.51 -2.83
C ASP A 62 -7.97 -10.70 -3.36
N GLY A 63 -7.83 -11.16 -4.61
CA GLY A 63 -6.53 -11.32 -5.26
C GLY A 63 -5.82 -9.99 -5.51
N GLY A 64 -6.56 -8.95 -5.90
CA GLY A 64 -6.08 -7.59 -6.03
C GLY A 64 -5.66 -7.00 -4.69
N ARG A 65 -6.49 -7.17 -3.65
CA ARG A 65 -6.17 -6.70 -2.29
C ARG A 65 -4.92 -7.37 -1.73
N GLU A 66 -4.80 -8.70 -1.90
CA GLU A 66 -3.61 -9.47 -1.52
C GLU A 66 -2.37 -9.00 -2.29
N ARG A 67 -2.50 -8.67 -3.57
CA ARG A 67 -1.39 -8.13 -4.36
C ARG A 67 -0.94 -6.77 -3.84
N LEU A 68 -1.87 -5.88 -3.50
CA LEU A 68 -1.55 -4.57 -2.90
C LEU A 68 -0.85 -4.74 -1.54
N TYR A 69 -1.31 -5.69 -0.73
CA TYR A 69 -0.70 -6.04 0.55
C TYR A 69 0.76 -6.49 0.38
N ARG A 70 1.04 -7.45 -0.51
CA ARG A 70 2.43 -7.90 -0.76
C ARG A 70 3.33 -6.76 -1.24
N MET A 71 2.82 -5.97 -2.19
CA MET A 71 3.55 -4.81 -2.71
C MET A 71 3.80 -3.73 -1.65
N LEU A 72 2.92 -3.59 -0.66
CA LEU A 72 3.13 -2.69 0.47
C LEU A 72 4.18 -3.26 1.42
N ARG A 73 4.06 -4.54 1.78
CA ARG A 73 4.99 -5.27 2.64
C ARG A 73 6.42 -5.21 2.12
N ASP A 74 6.60 -5.47 0.82
CA ASP A 74 7.91 -5.42 0.15
C ASP A 74 8.53 -4.03 0.29
N ARG A 75 7.78 -2.97 -0.01
CA ARG A 75 8.26 -1.58 0.10
C ARG A 75 8.60 -1.16 1.52
N VAL A 76 7.80 -1.57 2.50
CA VAL A 76 8.09 -1.30 3.92
C VAL A 76 9.39 -2.00 4.31
N THR A 77 9.56 -3.26 3.89
CA THR A 77 10.77 -4.05 4.14
C THR A 77 12.00 -3.41 3.48
N GLU A 78 11.90 -2.97 2.23
CA GLU A 78 12.96 -2.26 1.52
C GLU A 78 13.39 -0.99 2.27
N ARG A 79 12.44 -0.19 2.77
CA ARG A 79 12.74 1.04 3.52
C ARG A 79 13.37 0.78 4.87
N LEU A 80 12.95 -0.29 5.56
CA LEU A 80 13.58 -0.73 6.80
C LEU A 80 15.03 -1.16 6.55
N ALA A 81 15.27 -1.95 5.51
CA ALA A 81 16.61 -2.39 5.13
C ALA A 81 17.53 -1.23 4.69
N ALA A 82 16.96 -0.22 4.02
CA ALA A 82 17.68 0.98 3.60
C ALA A 82 17.98 1.98 4.73
N GLY A 83 17.52 1.71 5.97
CA GLY A 83 17.76 2.58 7.14
C GLY A 83 17.28 4.02 6.97
N THR A 84 16.34 4.28 6.06
CA THR A 84 16.09 5.65 5.58
C THR A 84 15.46 6.53 6.66
N PRO A 85 16.12 7.62 7.10
CA PRO A 85 15.49 8.63 7.94
C PRO A 85 14.40 9.32 7.13
N VAL A 86 13.15 9.27 7.63
CA VAL A 86 12.04 10.02 7.05
C VAL A 86 12.42 11.50 7.12
N ARG A 87 12.66 12.13 5.95
CA ARG A 87 12.86 13.59 5.89
C ARG A 87 11.57 14.27 6.32
N SER A 88 11.57 14.82 7.53
CA SER A 88 10.59 15.80 7.98
C SER A 88 10.59 16.98 6.99
N ARG A 89 9.43 17.26 6.39
CA ARG A 89 9.13 18.58 5.83
C ARG A 89 8.29 19.33 6.84
#